data_AF-A0A377IU95-F1
#
_entry.id   AF-A0A377IU95-F1
#
_cell.length_a   1.000
_cell.length_b   1.000
_cell.length_c   1.000
_cell.angle_alpha   90.00
_cell.angle_beta   90.00
_cell.angle_gamma   90.00
#
_symmetry.space_group_name_H-M   'P 1'
#
loop_
_entity.id
_entity.type
_entity.pdbx_description
1 polymer ?
#
loop_
_entity_poly.entity_id
_entity_poly.type
_entity_poly.pdbx_seq_one_letter_code
_entity_poly.pdbx_strand_id
1 'polypeptide(L)' 'MTGVGTVAVKVPRVRDRAQGAEKINFKSALIPPYMRRTATIEKVLPLLYLKGVSERDFAEVLSPIFGESANNLSPASLAV' A
#
# COMPACT_ATOMS: atom_id res chain seq x y z
N MET A 1 -0.64 -4.41 -1.42
CA MET A 1 -0.88 -5.38 -0.35
C MET A 1 -2.03 -4.92 0.50
N THR A 2 -3.01 -5.80 0.67
CA THR A 2 -4.26 -5.58 1.41
C THR A 2 -4.37 -6.61 2.53
N GLY A 3 -5.43 -6.51 3.35
CA GLY A 3 -5.79 -7.48 4.41
C GLY A 3 -5.76 -8.94 3.96
N VAL A 4 -6.12 -9.20 2.71
CA VAL A 4 -6.25 -10.54 2.11
C VAL A 4 -5.09 -10.90 1.18
N GLY A 5 -4.02 -10.11 1.18
CA GLY A 5 -2.84 -10.30 0.32
C GLY A 5 -2.77 -9.36 -0.88
N THR A 6 -2.05 -9.78 -1.92
CA THR A 6 -1.91 -9.02 -3.17
C THR A 6 -3.18 -9.11 -4.01
N VAL A 7 -3.70 -7.95 -4.42
CA VAL A 7 -4.90 -7.85 -5.25
C VAL A 7 -4.53 -7.05 -6.48
N ALA A 8 -4.73 -7.63 -7.65
CA ALA A 8 -4.59 -6.93 -8.92
C ALA A 8 -5.75 -5.96 -9.09
N VAL A 9 -5.44 -4.67 -9.27
CA VAL A 9 -6.46 -3.64 -9.46
C VAL A 9 -6.18 -2.85 -10.73
N LYS A 10 -7.25 -2.58 -11.48
CA LYS A 10 -7.20 -1.71 -12.66
C LYS A 10 -7.68 -0.32 -12.26
N VAL A 11 -6.78 0.67 -12.35
CA VAL A 11 -7.11 2.08 -12.08
C VAL A 11 -7.47 2.76 -13.40
N PRO A 12 -8.64 3.42 -13.50
CA PRO A 12 -9.00 4.15 -14.71
C PRO A 12 -8.06 5.35 -14.91
N ARG A 13 -7.61 5.51 -16.15
CA ARG A 13 -6.80 6.67 -16.58
C ARG A 13 -7.59 7.44 -17.61
N VAL A 14 -8.11 8.59 -17.21
CA VAL A 14 -8.92 9.44 -18.08
C VAL A 14 -8.02 10.51 -18.70
N ARG A 15 -8.11 10.67 -20.03
CA ARG A 15 -7.54 11.80 -20.75
C ARG A 15 -8.69 12.72 -21.15
N ASP A 16 -8.85 13.81 -20.41
CA ASP A 16 -9.79 14.85 -20.80
C ASP A 16 -9.22 15.68 -21.96
N ARG A 17 -10.08 16.00 -22.94
CA ARG A 17 -9.77 16.77 -24.15
C ARG A 17 -10.34 18.19 -24.10
N ALA A 18 -11.08 18.55 -23.04
CA ALA A 18 -11.56 19.92 -22.83
C ALA A 18 -10.40 20.94 -22.73
N GLN A 19 -10.66 22.17 -23.17
CA GLN A 19 -9.69 23.28 -23.16
C GLN A 19 -9.97 24.23 -22.00
N GLY A 20 -8.92 24.84 -21.43
CA GLY A 20 -9.06 25.85 -20.38
C GLY A 20 -9.55 25.29 -19.03
N ALA A 21 -10.41 26.05 -18.36
CA ALA A 21 -10.85 25.79 -16.98
C ALA A 21 -11.80 24.58 -16.84
N GLU A 22 -12.34 24.06 -17.94
CA GLU A 22 -13.26 22.91 -17.95
C GLU A 22 -12.53 21.56 -17.93
N LYS A 23 -11.19 21.57 -17.99
CA LYS A 23 -10.38 20.35 -18.01
C LYS A 23 -10.34 19.65 -16.65
N ILE A 24 -10.93 18.47 -16.56
CA ILE A 24 -10.98 17.65 -15.35
C ILE A 24 -9.83 16.65 -15.35
N ASN A 25 -9.01 16.69 -14.29
CA ASN A 25 -7.99 15.68 -14.03
C ASN A 25 -8.56 14.60 -13.10
N PHE A 26 -8.80 13.40 -13.63
CA PHE A 26 -9.23 12.28 -12.79
C PHE A 26 -8.09 11.85 -11.87
N LYS A 27 -8.35 11.90 -10.56
CA LYS A 27 -7.55 11.25 -9.52
C LYS A 27 -8.48 10.33 -8.73
N SER A 28 -8.12 9.06 -8.63
CA SER A 28 -8.88 8.13 -7.79
C SER A 28 -8.74 8.54 -6.32
N ALA A 29 -9.89 8.74 -5.65
CA ALA A 29 -9.92 8.99 -4.21
C ALA A 29 -9.75 7.70 -3.39
N LEU A 30 -10.13 6.55 -3.96
CA LEU A 30 -10.02 5.24 -3.31
C LEU A 30 -8.59 4.70 -3.35
N ILE A 31 -7.91 4.89 -4.48
CA ILE A 31 -6.54 4.42 -4.71
C ILE A 31 -5.74 5.61 -5.23
N PRO A 32 -5.15 6.40 -4.33
CA PRO A 32 -4.24 7.47 -4.70
C PRO A 32 -3.09 6.97 -5.58
N PRO A 33 -2.49 7.87 -6.38
CA PRO A 33 -1.31 7.53 -7.18
C PRO A 33 -0.22 6.88 -6.33
N TYR A 34 0.38 5.82 -6.85
CA TYR A 34 1.49 5.07 -6.22
C TYR A 34 1.15 4.35 -4.91
N MET A 35 -0.11 4.33 -4.47
CA MET A 35 -0.50 3.54 -3.30
C MET A 35 -0.32 2.05 -3.59
N ARG A 36 0.62 1.42 -2.88
CA ARG A 36 0.91 -0.03 -2.99
C ARG A 36 0.45 -0.82 -1.77
N ARG A 37 0.11 -0.17 -0.66
CA ARG A 37 -0.29 -0.80 0.61
C ARG A 37 -1.55 -0.12 1.14
N THR A 38 -2.38 -0.86 1.87
CA THR A 38 -3.55 -0.29 2.54
C THR A 38 -3.13 0.56 3.75
N ALA A 39 -3.83 1.66 4.00
CA ALA A 39 -3.58 2.54 5.14
C ALA A 39 -3.63 1.80 6.49
N THR A 40 -4.41 0.73 6.61
CA THR A 40 -4.47 -0.11 7.81
C THR A 40 -3.13 -0.80 8.10
N ILE A 41 -2.42 -1.27 7.07
CA ILE A 41 -1.11 -1.93 7.23
C ILE A 41 -0.07 -0.92 7.67
N GLU A 42 -0.07 0.28 7.08
CA GLU A 42 0.84 1.36 7.46
C GLU A 42 0.69 1.75 8.94
N LYS A 43 -0.53 1.68 9.50
CA LYS A 43 -0.77 1.93 10.93
C LYS A 43 -0.26 0.81 11.83
N VAL A 44 -0.30 -0.44 11.37
CA VAL A 44 0.11 -1.61 12.16
C VAL A 44 1.64 -1.70 12.30
N LEU A 45 2.39 -1.31 11.26
CA LEU A 45 3.86 -1.43 11.25
C LEU A 45 4.55 -0.68 12.43
N PRO A 46 4.25 0.61 12.70
CA PRO A 46 4.79 1.29 13.89
C PRO A 46 4.35 0.66 15.21
N LEU A 47 3.14 0.09 15.28
CA LEU A 47 2.66 -0.58 16.48
C LEU A 47 3.45 -1.87 16.75
N LEU A 48 3.81 -2.63 15.72
CA LEU A 48 4.67 -3.82 15.87
C LEU A 48 6.06 -3.44 16.37
N TYR A 49 6.63 -2.37 15.81
CA TYR A 49 7.92 -1.83 16.28
C TYR A 49 7.85 -1.45 17.75
N LEU A 50 6.79 -0.74 18.16
CA LEU A 50 6.57 -0.34 19.54
C LEU A 50 6.36 -1.54 20.48
N LYS A 51 5.85 -2.66 19.97
CA LYS A 51 5.73 -3.92 20.72
C LYS A 51 7.03 -4.71 20.82
N GLY A 52 8.13 -4.18 20.29
CA GLY A 52 9.45 -4.80 20.37
C GLY A 52 9.74 -5.82 19.28
N VAL A 53 8.94 -5.86 18.22
CA VAL A 53 9.24 -6.68 17.04
C VAL A 53 10.25 -5.91 16.19
N SER A 54 11.34 -6.57 15.80
CA SER A 54 12.33 -6.00 14.88
C SER A 54 11.75 -5.89 13.48
N GLU A 55 12.09 -4.82 12.74
CA GLU A 55 11.68 -4.65 11.34
C GLU A 55 12.13 -5.81 10.44
N ARG A 56 13.22 -6.50 10.81
CA ARG A 56 13.72 -7.69 10.11
C ARG A 56 12.78 -8.89 10.23
N ASP A 57 12.02 -8.95 11.32
CA ASP A 57 11.15 -10.06 11.66
C ASP A 57 9.69 -9.79 11.24
N PHE A 58 9.39 -8.60 10.71
CA PHE A 58 8.04 -8.22 10.30
C PHE A 58 7.46 -9.13 9.22
N ALA A 59 8.29 -9.56 8.26
CA ALA A 59 7.86 -10.47 7.22
C ALA A 59 7.46 -11.84 7.80
N GLU A 60 8.22 -12.35 8.77
CA GLU A 60 7.92 -13.61 9.46
C GLU A 60 6.66 -13.51 10.30
N VAL A 61 6.54 -12.48 11.12
CA VAL A 61 5.39 -12.26 12.02
C VAL A 61 4.08 -12.07 11.25
N LEU A 62 4.14 -11.43 10.09
CA LEU A 62 2.96 -11.13 9.28
C LEU A 62 2.67 -12.19 8.21
N SER A 63 3.58 -13.15 7.99
CA SER A 63 3.38 -14.27 7.08
C SER A 63 2.13 -15.12 7.37
N PRO A 64 1.70 -15.39 8.63
CA PRO A 64 0.50 -16.17 8.88
C PRO A 64 -0.78 -15.45 8.47
N ILE A 65 -0.74 -14.11 8.41
CA ILE A 65 -1.89 -13.27 8.09
C ILE A 65 -1.97 -13.03 6.57
N PHE A 66 -0.83 -12.82 5.90
CA PHE A 66 -0.79 -12.40 4.50
C PHE A 66 -0.17 -13.41 3.53
N GLY A 67 0.32 -14.54 4.03
CA GLY A 67 1.04 -15.54 3.24
C GLY A 67 2.28 -14.96 2.56
N GLU A 68 2.59 -15.44 1.35
CA GLU A 68 3.73 -15.01 0.52
C GLU A 68 3.75 -13.50 0.22
N SER A 69 2.60 -12.82 0.38
CA SER A 69 2.50 -11.37 0.19
C SER A 69 3.31 -10.58 1.22
N ALA A 70 3.59 -11.16 2.40
CA ALA A 70 4.34 -10.52 3.49
C ALA A 70 5.82 -10.26 3.12
N ASN A 71 6.35 -10.94 2.10
CA ASN A 71 7.74 -10.76 1.62
C ASN A 71 8.02 -9.33 1.12
N ASN A 72 6.98 -8.57 0.77
CA ASN A 72 7.09 -7.16 0.37
C ASN A 72 7.19 -6.18 1.57
N LEU A 73 7.35 -6.68 2.80
CA LEU A 73 7.52 -5.91 4.03
C LEU A 73 8.95 -6.03 4.59
N SER A 74 9.95 -6.16 3.71
CA SER A 74 11.35 -6.20 4.12
C SER A 74 11.80 -4.85 4.72
N PRO A 75 12.84 -4.84 5.58
CA PRO A 75 13.38 -3.61 6.16
C PRO A 75 13.71 -2.53 5.13
N ALA A 76 14.29 -2.90 3.98
CA ALA A 76 14.60 -1.97 2.91
C ALA A 76 13.37 -1.31 2.27
N SER A 77 12.21 -1.98 2.32
CA SER A 77 10.93 -1.44 1.84
C SER A 77 10.19 -0.60 2.90
N LEU A 78 10.62 -0.70 4.15
CA LEU A 78 10.06 -0.01 5.32
C LEU A 78 10.90 1.21 5.73
N ALA A 79 12.20 1.16 5.48
CA ALA A 79 13.11 2.29 5.62
C ALA A 79 12.69 3.41 4.65
N VAL A 80 12.18 4.50 5.23
CA VAL A 80 11.86 5.75 4.53
C VAL A 80 13.12 6.61 4.42
#